data_AF-A0A0F2S907-F1
#
_entry.id   AF-A0A0F2S907-F1
#
_cell.length_a   1.000
_cell.length_b   1.000
_cell.length_c   1.000
_cell.angle_alpha   90.00
_cell.angle_beta   90.00
_cell.angle_gamma   90.00
#
_symmetry.space_group_name_H-M   'P 1'
#
loop_
_entity.id
_entity.type
_entity.pdbx_description
1 polymer ?
#
loop_
_entity_poly.entity_id
_entity_poly.type
_entity_poly.pdbx_seq_one_letter_code
_entity_poly.pdbx_strand_id
1 'polypeptide(L)'
;MGYISSAKKSTTPSGGWSDLWKQEDYWAMWLGLTIVLLAIVFWSNGYNFRNWIVVKIPNYSDYNTAFSYLSSHKTTLLTLYLFFLILFSIAIKALSGEVKRFLVGFTFLFLLSVLVSVWGSWDVMKRYNFETPLLALVVGLAISNLLKIPYWLSTALQTQFYIKLGIVLMGASLPLTLIVRAGSTAFAQATIIAIATFLTIYWTGTRIFALDKRFAATLAAGGSICGVSASIAIGGAVKAEKQHVSIAISLVILWSIIMIFILPLAIKALHIPPGPAGAWIGTSEFADAPGMAAAAAINEQAIKTFTLMKVVGRDMFIGIWCFIMAFISVTRWDKRYAGTKPDALDIWIRFPKFVIGFFVASIIITFLAASPNVVTSKALDNNIINPIIELRNWAFIFTFLSIGLTSRIKELAAVGWKPFAAFTAGVLVNIPLGYLLSVVIMGSYWITVK
;
A
#
# COMPACT_ATOMS: atom_id res chain seq x y z
N MET A 1 -8.72 -13.38 24.59
CA MET A 1 -7.35 -13.86 24.33
C MET A 1 -6.89 -13.30 23.00
N GLY A 2 -6.21 -12.16 23.06
CA GLY A 2 -5.51 -11.60 21.91
C GLY A 2 -4.33 -12.50 21.58
N TYR A 3 -4.19 -12.87 20.32
CA TYR A 3 -3.12 -13.76 19.90
C TYR A 3 -1.82 -12.96 19.92
N ILE A 4 -1.12 -13.06 21.06
CA ILE A 4 0.30 -12.83 21.16
C ILE A 4 0.92 -13.79 20.13
N SER A 5 1.40 -13.20 19.05
CA SER A 5 2.31 -13.82 18.10
C SER A 5 3.32 -14.65 18.90
N SER A 6 3.26 -15.97 18.72
CA SER A 6 4.28 -16.91 19.19
C SER A 6 5.64 -16.27 18.92
N ALA A 7 6.39 -16.01 20.00
CA ALA A 7 7.68 -15.36 19.98
C ALA A 7 8.60 -15.98 18.93
N LYS A 8 8.65 -15.38 17.73
CA LYS A 8 9.72 -15.64 16.78
C LYS A 8 10.97 -14.98 17.35
N LYS A 9 11.98 -15.82 17.59
CA LYS A 9 13.36 -15.46 17.94
C LYS A 9 13.76 -14.20 17.14
N SER A 10 14.30 -13.20 17.83
CA SER A 10 14.71 -11.95 17.21
C SER A 10 15.80 -12.23 16.17
N THR A 11 15.45 -12.12 14.90
CA THR A 11 16.46 -11.80 13.90
C THR A 11 16.66 -10.30 13.98
N THR A 12 17.66 -9.88 14.77
CA THR A 12 18.49 -8.76 14.33
C THR A 12 18.76 -9.02 12.84
N PRO A 13 18.48 -8.08 11.92
CA PRO A 13 18.79 -8.34 10.52
C PRO A 13 20.29 -8.52 10.44
N SER A 14 20.74 -9.76 10.22
CA SER A 14 22.12 -9.98 9.83
C SER A 14 22.19 -9.39 8.43
N GLY A 15 23.11 -8.45 8.18
CA GLY A 15 23.25 -7.78 6.88
C GLY A 15 23.72 -8.71 5.75
N GLY A 16 23.48 -10.02 5.85
CA GLY A 16 23.84 -11.03 4.87
C GLY A 16 22.82 -11.13 3.74
N TRP A 17 23.31 -11.36 2.51
CA TRP A 17 22.50 -11.61 1.31
C TRP A 17 21.49 -12.77 1.46
N SER A 18 21.72 -13.67 2.42
CA SER A 18 20.82 -14.79 2.75
C SER A 18 19.52 -14.37 3.46
N ASP A 19 19.46 -13.18 4.06
CA ASP A 19 18.24 -12.67 4.72
C ASP A 19 17.32 -11.90 3.76
N LEU A 20 17.77 -11.59 2.54
CA LEU A 20 16.97 -10.89 1.51
C LEU A 20 15.73 -11.70 1.09
N TRP A 21 15.86 -13.03 1.01
CA TRP A 21 14.78 -13.94 0.61
C TRP A 21 13.67 -14.08 1.65
N LYS A 22 13.89 -13.57 2.88
CA LYS A 22 12.91 -13.58 3.97
C LYS A 22 12.09 -12.29 4.05
N GLN A 23 12.39 -11.31 3.20
CA GLN A 23 11.68 -10.03 3.17
C GLN A 23 10.63 -10.02 2.06
N GLU A 24 9.40 -9.66 2.43
CA GLU A 24 8.25 -9.58 1.51
C GLU A 24 8.45 -8.56 0.37
N ASP A 25 9.24 -7.49 0.60
CA ASP A 25 9.54 -6.46 -0.40
C ASP A 25 10.21 -7.02 -1.65
N TYR A 26 11.17 -7.94 -1.47
CA TYR A 26 11.88 -8.56 -2.58
C TYR A 26 10.96 -9.49 -3.37
N TRP A 27 10.11 -10.25 -2.68
CA TRP A 27 9.13 -11.12 -3.34
C TRP A 27 8.08 -10.32 -4.11
N ALA A 28 7.57 -9.22 -3.55
CA ALA A 28 6.66 -8.32 -4.25
C ALA A 28 7.33 -7.72 -5.51
N MET A 29 8.59 -7.27 -5.38
CA MET A 29 9.38 -6.77 -6.51
C MET A 29 9.58 -7.83 -7.59
N TRP A 30 10.11 -9.00 -7.24
CA TRP A 30 10.42 -10.05 -8.20
C TRP A 30 9.18 -10.55 -8.91
N LEU A 31 8.12 -10.89 -8.18
CA LEU A 31 6.89 -11.39 -8.77
C LEU A 31 6.21 -10.32 -9.63
N GLY A 32 6.18 -9.06 -9.18
CA GLY A 32 5.64 -7.96 -9.97
C GLY A 32 6.39 -7.77 -11.29
N LEU A 33 7.72 -7.77 -11.27
CA LEU A 33 8.54 -7.69 -12.48
C LEU A 33 8.37 -8.92 -13.38
N THR A 34 8.26 -10.13 -12.80
CA THR A 34 7.97 -11.34 -13.55
C THR A 34 6.63 -11.24 -14.27
N ILE A 35 5.57 -10.72 -13.63
CA ILE A 35 4.27 -10.51 -14.27
C ILE A 35 4.39 -9.54 -15.45
N VAL A 36 5.11 -8.43 -15.28
CA VAL A 36 5.34 -7.45 -16.37
C VAL A 36 6.08 -8.10 -17.54
N LEU A 37 7.16 -8.83 -17.26
CA LEU A 37 7.93 -9.54 -18.30
C LEU A 37 7.10 -10.62 -19.00
N LEU A 38 6.30 -11.38 -18.25
CA LEU A 38 5.39 -12.37 -18.83
C LEU A 38 4.38 -11.72 -19.76
N ALA A 39 3.76 -10.59 -19.36
CA ALA A 39 2.83 -9.87 -20.22
C ALA A 39 3.49 -9.45 -21.56
N ILE A 40 4.74 -8.99 -21.51
CA ILE A 40 5.52 -8.61 -22.70
C ILE A 40 5.84 -9.83 -23.57
N VAL A 41 6.32 -10.93 -22.97
CA VAL A 41 6.67 -12.16 -23.69
C VAL A 41 5.43 -12.81 -24.33
N PHE A 42 4.30 -12.85 -23.64
CA PHE A 42 3.07 -13.38 -24.22
C PHE A 42 2.61 -12.57 -25.43
N TRP A 43 2.65 -11.23 -25.31
CA TRP A 43 2.34 -10.35 -26.43
C TRP A 43 3.30 -10.52 -27.61
N SER A 44 4.62 -10.64 -27.36
CA SER A 44 5.61 -10.82 -28.42
C SER A 44 5.46 -12.16 -29.17
N ASN A 45 4.87 -13.17 -28.53
CA ASN A 45 4.55 -14.47 -29.13
C ASN A 45 3.17 -14.52 -29.79
N GLY A 46 2.44 -13.40 -29.89
CA GLY A 46 1.12 -13.32 -30.52
C GLY A 46 -0.03 -13.86 -29.67
N TYR A 47 0.21 -14.19 -28.40
CA TYR A 47 -0.83 -14.65 -27.48
C TYR A 47 -1.48 -13.48 -26.74
N ASN A 48 -2.82 -13.41 -26.76
CA ASN A 48 -3.57 -12.41 -26.01
C ASN A 48 -3.66 -12.79 -24.52
N PHE A 49 -2.65 -12.38 -23.75
CA PHE A 49 -2.58 -12.51 -22.28
C PHE A 49 -3.87 -12.10 -21.57
N ARG A 50 -4.58 -11.09 -22.12
CA ARG A 50 -5.87 -10.60 -21.65
C ARG A 50 -6.96 -11.68 -21.58
N ASN A 51 -7.14 -12.48 -22.61
CA ASN A 51 -8.29 -13.41 -22.69
C ASN A 51 -8.17 -14.59 -21.71
N TRP A 52 -6.95 -14.85 -21.23
CA TRP A 52 -6.63 -16.05 -20.45
C TRP A 52 -6.60 -15.79 -18.95
N ILE A 53 -6.28 -14.56 -18.52
CA ILE A 53 -6.00 -14.27 -17.11
C ILE A 53 -6.81 -13.07 -16.61
N VAL A 54 -7.25 -12.16 -17.48
CA VAL A 54 -7.89 -10.93 -17.04
C VAL A 54 -9.39 -11.12 -16.88
N VAL A 55 -9.85 -11.09 -15.63
CA VAL A 55 -11.28 -11.06 -15.30
C VAL A 55 -11.62 -9.71 -14.70
N LYS A 56 -12.45 -8.94 -15.43
CA LYS A 56 -13.11 -7.74 -14.92
C LYS A 56 -14.62 -7.96 -14.98
N ILE A 57 -15.28 -7.93 -13.83
CA ILE A 57 -16.73 -8.15 -13.79
C ILE A 57 -17.41 -6.90 -14.35
N PRO A 58 -18.22 -7.01 -15.43
CA PRO A 58 -18.88 -5.86 -16.04
C PRO A 58 -19.89 -5.24 -15.06
N ASN A 59 -20.18 -3.96 -15.24
CA ASN A 59 -21.24 -3.31 -14.48
C ASN A 59 -22.58 -3.94 -14.84
N TYR A 60 -23.46 -4.11 -13.84
CA TYR A 60 -24.77 -4.71 -14.07
C TYR A 60 -25.83 -4.14 -13.12
N SER A 61 -27.07 -4.11 -13.64
CA SER A 61 -28.29 -3.83 -12.88
C SER A 61 -29.05 -5.11 -12.54
N ASP A 62 -29.15 -6.04 -13.51
CA ASP A 62 -29.77 -7.36 -13.36
C ASP A 62 -28.75 -8.43 -12.94
N TYR A 63 -29.06 -9.16 -11.86
CA TYR A 63 -28.25 -10.24 -11.31
C TYR A 63 -27.97 -11.37 -12.31
N ASN A 64 -28.87 -11.60 -13.27
CA ASN A 64 -28.66 -12.60 -14.33
C ASN A 64 -27.42 -12.30 -15.18
N THR A 65 -27.05 -11.03 -15.34
CA THR A 65 -25.86 -10.60 -16.08
C THR A 65 -24.59 -11.02 -15.36
N ALA A 66 -24.54 -10.87 -14.03
CA ALA A 66 -23.39 -11.28 -13.24
C ALA A 66 -23.23 -12.82 -13.24
N PHE A 67 -24.34 -13.55 -13.08
CA PHE A 67 -24.33 -15.01 -13.08
C PHE A 67 -23.95 -15.60 -14.45
N SER A 68 -24.48 -15.04 -15.54
CA SER A 68 -24.13 -15.47 -16.90
C SER A 68 -22.68 -15.15 -17.24
N TYR A 69 -22.16 -14.00 -16.79
CA TYR A 69 -20.74 -13.65 -16.94
C TYR A 69 -19.84 -14.62 -16.19
N LEU A 70 -20.11 -14.90 -14.90
CA LEU A 70 -19.36 -15.90 -14.14
C LEU A 70 -19.42 -17.28 -14.79
N SER A 71 -20.59 -17.65 -15.31
CA SER A 71 -20.80 -18.97 -15.92
C SER A 71 -20.06 -19.15 -17.24
N SER A 72 -19.98 -18.09 -18.06
CA SER A 72 -19.23 -18.09 -19.32
C SER A 72 -17.71 -17.98 -19.12
N HIS A 73 -17.26 -17.38 -18.01
CA HIS A 73 -15.83 -17.15 -17.73
C HIS A 73 -15.25 -18.05 -16.62
N LYS A 74 -15.88 -19.20 -16.33
CA LYS A 74 -15.41 -20.15 -15.29
C LYS A 74 -13.95 -20.57 -15.52
N THR A 75 -13.58 -20.86 -16.77
CA THR A 75 -12.22 -21.26 -17.14
C THR A 75 -11.22 -20.14 -16.86
N THR A 76 -11.54 -18.90 -17.24
CA THR A 76 -10.68 -17.72 -17.02
C THR A 76 -10.55 -17.37 -15.53
N LEU A 77 -11.60 -17.58 -14.74
CA LEU A 77 -11.55 -17.44 -13.28
C LEU A 77 -10.66 -18.52 -12.64
N LEU A 78 -10.75 -19.75 -13.12
CA LEU A 78 -9.92 -20.85 -12.64
C LEU A 78 -8.45 -20.63 -13.01
N THR A 79 -8.14 -20.17 -14.22
CA THR A 79 -6.77 -19.84 -14.62
C THR A 79 -6.20 -18.68 -13.82
N LEU A 80 -6.99 -17.62 -13.57
CA LEU A 80 -6.59 -16.51 -12.71
C LEU A 80 -6.32 -16.96 -11.27
N TYR A 81 -7.19 -17.81 -10.72
CA TYR A 81 -7.00 -18.41 -9.41
C TYR A 81 -5.69 -19.20 -9.35
N LEU A 82 -5.47 -20.12 -10.28
CA LEU A 82 -4.26 -20.94 -10.34
C LEU A 82 -3.00 -20.09 -10.53
N PHE A 83 -3.07 -19.05 -11.35
CA PHE A 83 -1.98 -18.11 -11.60
C PHE A 83 -1.52 -17.44 -10.30
N PHE A 84 -2.44 -16.82 -9.55
CA PHE A 84 -2.09 -16.20 -8.27
C PHE A 84 -1.71 -17.23 -7.21
N LEU A 85 -2.41 -18.37 -7.15
CA LEU A 85 -2.11 -19.45 -6.21
C LEU A 85 -0.68 -19.94 -6.37
N ILE A 86 -0.22 -20.17 -7.61
CA ILE A 86 1.15 -20.61 -7.90
C ILE A 86 2.15 -19.51 -7.54
N LEU A 87 1.96 -18.29 -8.06
CA LEU A 87 2.87 -17.17 -7.82
C LEU A 87 3.05 -16.89 -6.32
N PHE A 88 1.94 -16.82 -5.58
CA PHE A 88 2.00 -16.51 -4.15
C PHE A 88 2.49 -17.70 -3.33
N SER A 89 2.19 -18.94 -3.73
CA SER A 89 2.75 -20.12 -3.05
C SER A 89 4.28 -20.14 -3.08
N ILE A 90 4.90 -19.69 -4.19
CA ILE A 90 6.37 -19.59 -4.29
C ILE A 90 6.91 -18.60 -3.26
N ALA A 91 6.33 -17.39 -3.18
CA ALA A 91 6.74 -16.40 -2.18
C ALA A 91 6.51 -16.89 -0.75
N ILE A 92 5.35 -17.49 -0.48
CA ILE A 92 4.95 -17.92 0.86
C ILE A 92 5.76 -19.13 1.35
N LYS A 93 6.21 -19.99 0.43
CA LYS A 93 7.19 -21.05 0.73
C LYS A 93 8.47 -20.48 1.32
N ALA A 94 8.95 -19.34 0.80
CA ALA A 94 10.16 -18.69 1.29
C ALA A 94 9.92 -17.85 2.56
N LEU A 95 8.77 -17.17 2.66
CA LEU A 95 8.46 -16.27 3.77
C LEU A 95 8.01 -17.00 5.04
N SER A 96 7.11 -17.98 4.90
CA SER A 96 6.45 -18.66 6.04
C SER A 96 6.73 -20.16 6.12
N GLY A 97 6.96 -20.81 4.98
CA GLY A 97 7.08 -22.27 4.87
C GLY A 97 5.74 -23.04 4.95
N GLU A 98 4.63 -22.39 5.29
CA GLU A 98 3.33 -23.04 5.53
C GLU A 98 2.43 -23.11 4.28
N VAL A 99 2.96 -23.61 3.17
CA VAL A 99 2.28 -23.60 1.86
C VAL A 99 0.91 -24.29 1.90
N LYS A 100 0.78 -25.44 2.58
CA LYS A 100 -0.50 -26.17 2.65
C LYS A 100 -1.63 -25.34 3.28
N ARG A 101 -1.31 -24.59 4.34
CA ARG A 101 -2.28 -23.69 4.99
C ARG A 101 -2.58 -22.49 4.11
N PHE A 102 -1.55 -21.94 3.45
CA PHE A 102 -1.71 -20.86 2.50
C PHE A 102 -2.66 -21.24 1.35
N LEU A 103 -2.56 -22.46 0.80
CA LEU A 103 -3.45 -22.90 -0.28
C LEU A 103 -4.93 -22.78 0.15
N VAL A 104 -5.29 -23.36 1.30
CA VAL A 104 -6.67 -23.30 1.83
C VAL A 104 -7.08 -21.86 2.15
N GLY A 105 -6.21 -21.11 2.83
CA GLY A 105 -6.39 -19.69 3.15
C GLY A 105 -6.67 -18.84 1.91
N PHE A 106 -5.85 -19.01 0.88
CA PHE A 106 -5.92 -18.24 -0.35
C PHE A 106 -7.12 -18.63 -1.20
N THR A 107 -7.53 -19.92 -1.24
CA THR A 107 -8.79 -20.31 -1.89
C THR A 107 -9.97 -19.55 -1.28
N PHE A 108 -10.06 -19.49 0.04
CA PHE A 108 -11.11 -18.74 0.71
C PHE A 108 -11.04 -17.24 0.40
N LEU A 109 -9.85 -16.65 0.49
CA LEU A 109 -9.63 -15.23 0.17
C LEU A 109 -10.02 -14.91 -1.28
N PHE A 110 -9.66 -15.80 -2.22
CA PHE A 110 -9.97 -15.64 -3.64
C PHE A 110 -11.47 -15.74 -3.89
N LEU A 111 -12.16 -16.73 -3.33
CA LEU A 111 -13.61 -16.84 -3.46
C LEU A 111 -14.32 -15.61 -2.88
N LEU A 112 -13.88 -15.13 -1.72
CA LEU A 112 -14.42 -13.91 -1.13
C LEU A 112 -14.15 -12.67 -2.00
N SER A 113 -12.99 -12.59 -2.64
CA SER A 113 -12.66 -11.50 -3.58
C SER A 113 -13.52 -11.53 -4.85
N VAL A 114 -13.88 -12.71 -5.36
CA VAL A 114 -14.84 -12.84 -6.47
C VAL A 114 -16.22 -12.33 -6.03
N LEU A 115 -16.70 -12.74 -4.85
CA LEU A 115 -17.99 -12.29 -4.31
C LEU A 115 -18.05 -10.77 -4.15
N VAL A 116 -17.00 -10.18 -3.56
CA VAL A 116 -16.91 -8.72 -3.41
C VAL A 116 -16.81 -8.03 -4.77
N SER A 117 -16.12 -8.61 -5.75
CA SER A 117 -16.07 -8.06 -7.11
C SER A 117 -17.43 -8.08 -7.77
N VAL A 118 -18.21 -9.15 -7.58
CA VAL A 118 -19.58 -9.23 -8.08
C VAL A 118 -20.42 -8.14 -7.42
N TRP A 119 -20.38 -8.01 -6.09
CA TRP A 119 -21.15 -6.97 -5.40
C TRP A 119 -20.71 -5.55 -5.75
N GLY A 120 -19.41 -5.29 -5.88
CA GLY A 120 -18.87 -3.97 -6.24
C GLY A 120 -19.19 -3.54 -7.67
N SER A 121 -19.41 -4.49 -8.58
CA SER A 121 -19.86 -4.21 -9.95
C SER A 121 -21.38 -3.96 -10.06
N TRP A 122 -22.13 -4.07 -8.97
CA TRP A 122 -23.57 -3.80 -8.96
C TRP A 122 -23.85 -2.29 -9.02
N ASP A 123 -24.73 -1.85 -9.92
CA ASP A 123 -25.03 -0.43 -10.14
C ASP A 123 -25.52 0.30 -8.88
N VAL A 124 -26.19 -0.39 -7.96
CA VAL A 124 -26.59 0.19 -6.66
C VAL A 124 -25.35 0.56 -5.84
N MET A 125 -24.38 -0.33 -5.73
CA MET A 125 -23.14 -0.09 -4.98
C MET A 125 -22.34 1.05 -5.60
N LYS A 126 -22.27 1.09 -6.94
CA LYS A 126 -21.61 2.17 -7.67
C LYS A 126 -22.27 3.53 -7.47
N ARG A 127 -23.60 3.59 -7.42
CA ARG A 127 -24.32 4.85 -7.11
C ARG A 127 -23.96 5.41 -5.74
N TYR A 128 -23.67 4.56 -4.78
CA TYR A 128 -23.20 4.96 -3.45
C TYR A 128 -21.67 5.13 -3.35
N ASN A 129 -20.94 5.07 -4.47
CA ASN A 129 -19.47 5.11 -4.53
C ASN A 129 -18.77 4.00 -3.70
N PHE A 130 -19.44 2.87 -3.48
CA PHE A 130 -18.79 1.67 -2.95
C PHE A 130 -18.10 0.93 -4.08
N GLU A 131 -16.96 1.49 -4.53
CA GLU A 131 -16.08 0.78 -5.44
C GLU A 131 -15.60 -0.53 -4.79
N THR A 132 -15.36 -1.54 -5.62
CA THR A 132 -14.93 -2.89 -5.19
C THR A 132 -13.85 -2.90 -4.10
N PRO A 133 -12.80 -2.05 -4.17
CA PRO A 133 -11.74 -2.06 -3.17
C PRO A 133 -12.19 -1.55 -1.79
N LEU A 134 -13.07 -0.54 -1.75
CA LEU A 134 -13.66 -0.05 -0.49
C LEU A 134 -14.62 -1.09 0.10
N LEU A 135 -15.43 -1.74 -0.75
CA LEU A 135 -16.33 -2.80 -0.34
C LEU A 135 -15.58 -4.00 0.25
N ALA A 136 -14.44 -4.38 -0.34
CA ALA A 136 -13.54 -5.40 0.18
C ALA A 136 -13.12 -5.14 1.62
N LEU A 137 -12.73 -3.90 1.94
CA LEU A 137 -12.37 -3.52 3.29
C LEU A 137 -13.56 -3.63 4.25
N VAL A 138 -14.71 -3.05 3.88
CA VAL A 138 -15.92 -3.04 4.73
C VAL A 138 -16.39 -4.46 5.03
N VAL A 139 -16.45 -5.33 4.03
CA VAL A 139 -16.81 -6.74 4.19
C VAL A 139 -15.82 -7.45 5.10
N GLY A 140 -14.52 -7.25 4.90
CA GLY A 140 -13.49 -7.82 5.77
C GLY A 140 -13.63 -7.36 7.23
N LEU A 141 -13.85 -6.06 7.46
CA LEU A 141 -14.03 -5.47 8.79
C LEU A 141 -15.28 -6.02 9.48
N ALA A 142 -16.38 -6.16 8.75
CA ALA A 142 -17.60 -6.76 9.27
C ALA A 142 -17.34 -8.22 9.71
N ILE A 143 -16.69 -9.01 8.85
CA ILE A 143 -16.38 -10.42 9.17
C ILE A 143 -15.46 -10.52 10.39
N SER A 144 -14.38 -9.74 10.48
CA SER A 144 -13.40 -9.87 11.57
C SER A 144 -13.88 -9.39 12.93
N ASN A 145 -14.86 -8.48 12.96
CA ASN A 145 -15.43 -7.95 14.20
C ASN A 145 -16.69 -8.71 14.63
N LEU A 146 -17.37 -9.42 13.72
CA LEU A 146 -18.52 -10.29 14.04
C LEU A 146 -18.12 -11.76 14.28
N LEU A 147 -17.11 -12.25 13.57
CA LEU A 147 -16.67 -13.64 13.60
C LEU A 147 -15.21 -13.77 14.04
N LYS A 148 -14.88 -14.87 14.72
CA LYS A 148 -13.49 -15.20 15.01
C LYS A 148 -12.83 -15.76 13.75
N ILE A 149 -11.86 -15.02 13.23
CA ILE A 149 -11.04 -15.48 12.10
C ILE A 149 -10.23 -16.72 12.51
N PRO A 150 -10.37 -17.85 11.79
CA PRO A 150 -9.66 -19.06 12.12
C PRO A 150 -8.17 -18.96 11.76
N TYR A 151 -7.33 -19.68 12.51
CA TYR A 151 -5.87 -19.57 12.37
C TYR A 151 -5.35 -19.99 11.00
N TRP A 152 -6.01 -20.93 10.30
CA TRP A 152 -5.61 -21.38 8.96
C TRP A 152 -5.66 -20.26 7.90
N LEU A 153 -6.44 -19.20 8.13
CA LEU A 153 -6.54 -18.08 7.20
C LEU A 153 -5.35 -17.11 7.33
N SER A 154 -4.68 -17.09 8.48
CA SER A 154 -3.63 -16.10 8.81
C SER A 154 -2.48 -16.06 7.81
N THR A 155 -2.10 -17.20 7.24
CA THR A 155 -1.00 -17.27 6.26
C THR A 155 -1.35 -16.65 4.92
N ALA A 156 -2.64 -16.53 4.58
CA ALA A 156 -3.13 -15.90 3.35
C ALA A 156 -3.41 -14.39 3.50
N LEU A 157 -3.54 -13.85 4.72
CA LEU A 157 -3.86 -12.43 4.94
C LEU A 157 -2.60 -11.55 4.88
N GLN A 158 -1.86 -11.61 3.76
CA GLN A 158 -0.57 -10.96 3.57
C GLN A 158 -0.72 -9.55 3.00
N THR A 159 -1.36 -8.67 3.78
CA THR A 159 -1.68 -7.28 3.39
C THR A 159 -0.51 -6.55 2.73
N GLN A 160 0.65 -6.55 3.38
CA GLN A 160 1.82 -5.78 2.92
C GLN A 160 2.40 -6.34 1.62
N PHE A 161 2.46 -7.67 1.49
CA PHE A 161 2.90 -8.30 0.26
C PHE A 161 1.98 -7.98 -0.93
N TYR A 162 0.66 -8.05 -0.76
CA TYR A 162 -0.30 -7.79 -1.84
C TYR A 162 -0.30 -6.33 -2.30
N ILE A 163 -0.22 -5.36 -1.38
CA ILE A 163 -0.16 -3.94 -1.76
C ILE A 163 1.14 -3.62 -2.50
N LYS A 164 2.29 -4.12 -2.00
CA LYS A 164 3.60 -3.91 -2.61
C LYS A 164 3.64 -4.49 -4.02
N LEU A 165 3.05 -5.67 -4.23
CA LEU A 165 2.91 -6.27 -5.55
C LEU A 165 2.08 -5.36 -6.48
N GLY A 166 0.90 -4.91 -6.02
CA GLY A 166 0.06 -4.02 -6.80
C GLY A 166 0.76 -2.70 -7.15
N ILE A 167 1.56 -2.14 -6.24
CA ILE A 167 2.37 -0.94 -6.52
C ILE A 167 3.43 -1.23 -7.59
N VAL A 168 4.14 -2.36 -7.53
CA VAL A 168 5.11 -2.73 -8.58
C VAL A 168 4.42 -2.85 -9.94
N LEU A 169 3.26 -3.51 -10.01
CA LEU A 169 2.46 -3.63 -11.23
C LEU A 169 1.98 -2.27 -11.74
N MET A 170 1.63 -1.35 -10.85
CA MET A 170 1.25 0.01 -11.20
C MET A 170 2.40 0.78 -11.87
N GLY A 171 3.66 0.46 -11.58
CA GLY A 171 4.81 1.02 -12.28
C GLY A 171 4.71 0.84 -13.79
N ALA A 172 4.17 -0.29 -14.25
CA ALA A 172 3.94 -0.55 -15.66
C ALA A 172 2.88 0.37 -16.31
N SER A 173 1.95 0.92 -15.51
CA SER A 173 0.91 1.84 -15.99
C SER A 173 1.28 3.32 -15.87
N LEU A 174 2.43 3.63 -15.27
CA LEU A 174 2.84 5.00 -14.94
C LEU A 174 4.14 5.34 -15.70
N PRO A 175 4.09 6.19 -16.75
CA PRO A 175 5.26 6.49 -17.57
C PRO A 175 6.40 7.14 -16.77
N LEU A 176 7.64 6.76 -17.05
CA LEU A 176 8.82 7.32 -16.39
C LEU A 176 8.94 8.82 -16.64
N THR A 177 8.54 9.28 -17.83
CA THR A 177 8.49 10.70 -18.18
C THR A 177 7.57 11.49 -17.25
N LEU A 178 6.45 10.88 -16.83
CA LEU A 178 5.55 11.48 -15.85
C LEU A 178 6.20 11.51 -14.46
N ILE A 179 6.89 10.45 -14.05
CA ILE A 179 7.59 10.41 -12.77
C ILE A 179 8.69 11.47 -12.71
N VAL A 180 9.49 11.63 -13.76
CA VAL A 180 10.56 12.63 -13.79
C VAL A 180 9.99 14.05 -13.77
N ARG A 181 8.93 14.30 -14.55
CA ARG A 181 8.29 15.62 -14.63
C ARG A 181 7.55 16.01 -13.35
N ALA A 182 6.84 15.06 -12.73
CA ALA A 182 5.99 15.32 -11.57
C ALA A 182 6.59 14.93 -10.23
N GLY A 183 7.64 14.11 -10.25
CA GLY A 183 8.31 13.62 -9.05
C GLY A 183 8.93 14.73 -8.23
N SER A 184 9.53 15.76 -8.85
CA SER A 184 10.14 16.89 -8.10
C SER A 184 9.10 17.69 -7.32
N THR A 185 7.95 18.01 -7.94
CA THR A 185 6.82 18.68 -7.28
C THR A 185 6.21 17.80 -6.20
N ALA A 186 5.97 16.52 -6.50
CA ALA A 186 5.45 15.55 -5.53
C ALA A 186 6.38 15.43 -4.31
N PHE A 187 7.68 15.33 -4.56
CA PHE A 187 8.72 15.20 -3.55
C PHE A 187 8.83 16.43 -2.66
N ALA A 188 8.87 17.63 -3.25
CA ALA A 188 8.94 18.87 -2.48
C ALA A 188 7.71 19.02 -1.58
N GLN A 189 6.52 18.82 -2.14
CA GLN A 189 5.26 18.92 -1.41
C GLN A 189 5.16 17.86 -0.29
N ALA A 190 5.48 16.60 -0.60
CA ALA A 190 5.47 15.50 0.36
C ALA A 190 6.44 15.76 1.51
N THR A 191 7.63 16.31 1.23
CA THR A 191 8.65 16.63 2.23
C THR A 191 8.18 17.67 3.23
N ILE A 192 7.59 18.77 2.75
CA ILE A 192 7.08 19.85 3.61
C ILE A 192 6.07 19.28 4.62
N ILE A 193 5.13 18.48 4.13
CA ILE A 193 4.07 17.91 4.95
C ILE A 193 4.64 16.85 5.88
N ALA A 194 5.52 15.97 5.38
CA ALA A 194 6.15 14.93 6.19
C ALA A 194 6.95 15.52 7.36
N ILE A 195 7.73 16.58 7.13
CA ILE A 195 8.48 17.27 8.18
C ILE A 195 7.52 17.95 9.16
N ALA A 196 6.54 18.70 8.69
CA ALA A 196 5.58 19.40 9.54
C ALA A 196 4.80 18.43 10.45
N THR A 197 4.27 17.35 9.88
CA THR A 197 3.54 16.32 10.61
C THR A 197 4.46 15.55 11.56
N PHE A 198 5.68 15.20 11.13
CA PHE A 198 6.65 14.50 11.98
C PHE A 198 6.99 15.34 13.22
N LEU A 199 7.37 16.61 13.02
CA LEU A 199 7.74 17.50 14.10
C LEU A 199 6.58 17.77 15.05
N THR A 200 5.36 17.91 14.52
CA THR A 200 4.15 18.07 15.32
C THR A 200 3.94 16.88 16.24
N ILE A 201 3.94 15.65 15.72
CA ILE A 201 3.74 14.44 16.53
C ILE A 201 4.89 14.25 17.51
N TYR A 202 6.14 14.44 17.06
CA TYR A 202 7.33 14.24 17.87
C TYR A 202 7.38 15.22 19.05
N TRP A 203 7.16 16.52 18.82
CA TRP A 203 7.17 17.51 19.90
C TRP A 203 5.95 17.43 20.79
N THR A 204 4.77 17.14 20.25
CA THR A 204 3.58 16.90 21.07
C THR A 204 3.80 15.69 21.98
N GLY A 205 4.30 14.58 21.43
CA GLY A 205 4.63 13.38 22.19
C GLY A 205 5.66 13.65 23.28
N THR A 206 6.80 14.28 22.94
CA THR A 206 7.92 14.47 23.88
C THR A 206 7.74 15.62 24.86
N ARG A 207 7.25 16.79 24.43
CA ARG A 207 7.18 17.99 25.27
C ARG A 207 5.87 18.15 26.01
N ILE A 208 4.75 17.73 25.42
CA ILE A 208 3.41 17.88 26.04
C ILE A 208 3.07 16.64 26.85
N PHE A 209 3.24 15.45 26.28
CA PHE A 209 2.82 14.20 26.93
C PHE A 209 3.96 13.44 27.64
N ALA A 210 5.20 13.94 27.53
CA ALA A 210 6.40 13.33 28.12
C ALA A 210 6.61 11.86 27.72
N LEU A 211 6.29 11.52 26.46
CA LEU A 211 6.60 10.22 25.89
C LEU A 211 8.13 10.09 25.70
N ASP A 212 8.61 8.85 25.78
CA ASP A 212 9.98 8.52 25.39
C ASP A 212 10.28 9.03 23.97
N LYS A 213 11.49 9.56 23.75
CA LYS A 213 11.88 10.19 22.48
C LYS A 213 11.87 9.20 21.32
N ARG A 214 12.25 7.94 21.57
CA ARG A 214 12.23 6.88 20.56
C ARG A 214 10.81 6.48 20.23
N PHE A 215 9.95 6.40 21.24
CA PHE A 215 8.52 6.16 21.02
C PHE A 215 7.88 7.28 20.21
N ALA A 216 8.08 8.55 20.60
CA ALA A 216 7.55 9.70 19.89
C ALA A 216 8.08 9.78 18.44
N ALA A 217 9.35 9.45 18.21
CA ALA A 217 9.92 9.35 16.86
C ALA A 217 9.27 8.25 16.02
N THR A 218 9.01 7.09 16.63
CA THR A 218 8.35 5.95 15.98
C THR A 218 6.89 6.27 15.63
N LEU A 219 6.22 7.01 16.51
CA LEU A 219 4.85 7.50 16.32
C LEU A 219 4.79 8.56 15.21
N ALA A 220 5.71 9.53 15.25
CA ALA A 220 5.84 10.59 14.26
C ALA A 220 6.14 10.04 12.87
N ALA A 221 7.06 9.08 12.78
CA ALA A 221 7.37 8.34 11.57
C ALA A 221 6.13 7.69 10.94
N GLY A 222 5.34 7.00 11.75
CA GLY A 222 4.09 6.39 11.29
C GLY A 222 3.08 7.41 10.80
N GLY A 223 2.94 8.53 11.50
CA GLY A 223 1.99 9.57 11.14
C GLY A 223 2.39 10.47 9.97
N SER A 224 3.65 10.48 9.52
CA SER A 224 4.10 11.46 8.52
C SER A 224 4.70 10.90 7.23
N ILE A 225 5.03 9.60 7.18
CA ILE A 225 5.72 8.97 6.06
C ILE A 225 4.82 7.89 5.42
N CYS A 226 5.18 6.61 5.57
CA CYS A 226 4.53 5.45 4.96
C CYS A 226 3.80 4.56 5.99
N GLY A 227 3.45 5.13 7.15
CA GLY A 227 2.64 4.42 8.13
C GLY A 227 3.39 3.29 8.82
N VAL A 228 2.89 2.07 8.65
CA VAL A 228 3.35 0.86 9.36
C VAL A 228 4.83 0.60 9.07
N SER A 229 5.23 0.67 7.80
CA SER A 229 6.62 0.45 7.38
C SER A 229 7.57 1.46 8.02
N ALA A 230 7.17 2.74 8.10
CA ALA A 230 7.95 3.79 8.74
C ALA A 230 8.07 3.57 10.26
N SER A 231 6.99 3.18 10.95
CA SER A 231 7.05 2.84 12.37
C SER A 231 7.99 1.67 12.64
N ILE A 232 7.96 0.61 11.83
CA ILE A 232 8.86 -0.53 11.98
C ILE A 232 10.31 -0.11 11.73
N ALA A 233 10.56 0.56 10.60
CA ALA A 233 11.90 0.94 10.20
C ALA A 233 12.51 1.94 11.19
N ILE A 234 11.83 3.06 11.47
CA ILE A 234 12.37 4.07 12.39
C ILE A 234 12.45 3.53 13.82
N GLY A 235 11.46 2.76 14.28
CA GLY A 235 11.52 2.07 15.56
C GLY A 235 12.76 1.19 15.70
N GLY A 236 13.12 0.44 14.66
CA GLY A 236 14.36 -0.32 14.62
C GLY A 236 15.63 0.54 14.50
N ALA A 237 15.56 1.73 13.89
CA ALA A 237 16.69 2.66 13.73
C ALA A 237 17.06 3.33 15.05
N VAL A 238 16.04 3.78 15.79
CA VAL A 238 16.21 4.45 17.08
C VAL A 238 16.23 3.46 18.25
N LYS A 239 16.14 2.15 17.97
CA LYS A 239 16.05 1.07 18.97
C LYS A 239 14.92 1.33 19.99
N ALA A 240 13.73 1.65 19.49
CA ALA A 240 12.52 1.76 20.29
C ALA A 240 12.11 0.38 20.83
N GLU A 241 11.43 0.37 21.98
CA GLU A 241 10.88 -0.86 22.52
C GLU A 241 9.83 -1.47 21.58
N LYS A 242 9.76 -2.80 21.53
CA LYS A 242 8.83 -3.51 20.63
C LYS A 242 7.37 -3.12 20.88
N GLN A 243 7.01 -2.87 22.15
CA GLN A 243 5.68 -2.40 22.53
C GLN A 243 5.38 -1.02 21.94
N HIS A 244 6.33 -0.09 21.96
CA HIS A 244 6.20 1.23 21.36
C HIS A 244 5.97 1.16 19.84
N VAL A 245 6.71 0.30 19.15
CA VAL A 245 6.51 0.05 17.71
C VAL A 245 5.12 -0.52 17.45
N SER A 246 4.68 -1.50 18.24
CA SER A 246 3.34 -2.08 18.11
C SER A 246 2.23 -1.05 18.32
N ILE A 247 2.36 -0.16 19.31
CA ILE A 247 1.38 0.89 19.57
C ILE A 247 1.32 1.89 18.41
N ALA A 248 2.48 2.30 17.87
CA ALA A 248 2.52 3.19 16.72
C ALA A 248 1.82 2.58 15.50
N ILE A 249 2.07 1.30 15.22
CA ILE A 249 1.39 0.55 14.14
C ILE A 249 -0.12 0.54 14.35
N SER A 250 -0.59 0.24 15.57
CA SER A 250 -2.03 0.25 15.87
C SER A 250 -2.66 1.63 15.64
N LEU A 251 -1.99 2.72 16.02
CA LEU A 251 -2.50 4.08 15.78
C LEU A 251 -2.53 4.46 14.32
N VAL A 252 -1.49 4.08 13.55
CA VAL A 252 -1.49 4.24 12.10
C VAL A 252 -2.70 3.52 11.50
N ILE A 253 -2.92 2.24 11.85
CA ILE A 253 -4.04 1.46 11.33
C ILE A 253 -5.38 2.10 11.71
N LEU A 254 -5.54 2.49 12.97
CA LEU A 254 -6.76 3.15 13.46
C LEU A 254 -7.08 4.41 12.66
N TRP A 255 -6.13 5.33 12.57
CA TRP A 255 -6.33 6.56 11.82
C TRP A 255 -6.48 6.32 10.32
N SER A 256 -5.84 5.30 9.76
CA SER A 256 -6.02 4.96 8.35
C SER A 256 -7.42 4.43 8.05
N ILE A 257 -7.98 3.62 8.96
CA ILE A 257 -9.37 3.15 8.87
C ILE A 257 -10.36 4.31 9.02
N ILE A 258 -10.01 5.35 9.76
CA ILE A 258 -10.85 6.55 9.86
C ILE A 258 -10.74 7.37 8.55
N MET A 259 -9.51 7.61 8.08
CA MET A 259 -9.25 8.51 6.94
C MET A 259 -9.69 7.96 5.60
N ILE A 260 -9.67 6.64 5.41
CA ILE A 260 -10.22 6.00 4.20
C ILE A 260 -11.70 6.35 3.95
N PHE A 261 -12.48 6.66 4.99
CA PHE A 261 -13.85 7.13 4.83
C PHE A 261 -13.94 8.66 4.83
N ILE A 262 -13.23 9.32 5.75
CA ILE A 262 -13.30 10.79 5.87
C ILE A 262 -12.80 11.48 4.61
N LEU A 263 -11.68 11.04 4.02
CA LEU A 263 -11.07 11.72 2.87
C LEU A 263 -11.96 11.66 1.62
N PRO A 264 -12.46 10.49 1.15
CA PRO A 264 -13.38 10.46 0.01
C PRO A 264 -14.67 11.25 0.24
N LEU A 265 -15.23 11.22 1.46
CA LEU A 265 -16.42 12.00 1.79
C LEU A 265 -16.15 13.50 1.74
N ALA A 266 -15.03 13.96 2.30
CA ALA A 266 -14.60 15.35 2.24
C ALA A 266 -14.34 15.81 0.80
N ILE A 267 -13.67 14.98 -0.01
CA ILE A 267 -13.41 15.24 -1.44
C ILE A 267 -14.71 15.41 -2.21
N LYS A 268 -15.70 14.54 -1.97
CA LYS A 268 -17.01 14.63 -2.60
C LYS A 268 -17.77 15.88 -2.15
N ALA A 269 -17.76 16.18 -0.85
CA ALA A 269 -18.44 17.34 -0.28
C ALA A 269 -17.85 18.68 -0.78
N LEU A 270 -16.52 18.74 -0.95
CA LEU A 270 -15.79 19.91 -1.42
C LEU A 270 -15.66 19.98 -2.96
N HIS A 271 -16.22 19.00 -3.68
CA HIS A 271 -16.19 18.90 -5.14
C HIS A 271 -14.78 18.98 -5.73
N ILE A 272 -13.82 18.31 -5.08
CA ILE A 272 -12.41 18.37 -5.47
C ILE A 272 -12.17 17.52 -6.72
N PRO A 273 -11.52 18.06 -7.77
CA PRO A 273 -11.20 17.30 -8.98
C PRO A 273 -10.28 16.10 -8.70
N PRO A 274 -10.29 15.05 -9.55
CA PRO A 274 -9.60 13.80 -9.25
C PRO A 274 -8.09 13.89 -9.05
N GLY A 275 -7.39 14.72 -9.83
CA GLY A 275 -5.94 14.92 -9.68
C GLY A 275 -5.55 15.50 -8.30
N PRO A 276 -6.06 16.68 -7.91
CA PRO A 276 -5.87 17.24 -6.57
C PRO A 276 -6.36 16.31 -5.45
N ALA A 277 -7.46 15.59 -5.68
CA ALA A 277 -8.00 14.64 -4.72
C ALA A 277 -7.03 13.50 -4.43
N GLY A 278 -6.44 12.88 -5.47
CA GLY A 278 -5.43 11.85 -5.29
C GLY A 278 -4.17 12.35 -4.59
N ALA A 279 -3.68 13.55 -4.95
CA ALA A 279 -2.57 14.18 -4.25
C ALA A 279 -2.89 14.47 -2.77
N TRP A 280 -4.11 14.94 -2.47
CA TRP A 280 -4.54 15.18 -1.09
C TRP A 280 -4.66 13.89 -0.28
N ILE A 281 -5.19 12.82 -0.87
CA ILE A 281 -5.19 11.49 -0.22
C ILE A 281 -3.76 11.02 0.02
N GLY A 282 -2.86 11.16 -0.96
CA GLY A 282 -1.47 10.72 -0.85
C GLY A 282 -0.68 11.43 0.23
N THR A 283 -1.05 12.68 0.55
CA THR A 283 -0.46 13.42 1.68
C THR A 283 -1.19 13.15 3.01
N SER A 284 -2.49 12.93 2.99
CA SER A 284 -3.30 12.93 4.21
C SER A 284 -3.46 11.54 4.82
N GLU A 285 -3.42 10.50 3.99
CA GLU A 285 -3.58 9.13 4.42
C GLU A 285 -2.27 8.56 4.97
N PHE A 286 -2.36 7.78 6.04
CA PHE A 286 -1.22 7.30 6.81
C PHE A 286 -0.67 5.99 6.26
N ALA A 287 -1.49 5.17 5.63
CA ALA A 287 -1.06 3.90 5.06
C ALA A 287 -1.34 3.79 3.54
N ASP A 288 -0.41 3.15 2.82
CA ASP A 288 -0.45 3.08 1.36
C ASP A 288 -1.68 2.35 0.86
N ALA A 289 -2.01 1.23 1.50
CA ALA A 289 -3.17 0.43 1.13
C ALA A 289 -4.49 1.23 1.34
N PRO A 290 -4.86 1.69 2.54
CA PRO A 290 -6.08 2.48 2.71
C PRO A 290 -6.16 3.72 1.81
N GLY A 291 -5.04 4.40 1.56
CA GLY A 291 -5.00 5.56 0.67
C GLY A 291 -5.21 5.21 -0.79
N MET A 292 -4.66 4.09 -1.22
CA MET A 292 -4.91 3.56 -2.55
C MET A 292 -6.37 3.14 -2.72
N ALA A 293 -7.02 2.57 -1.70
CA ALA A 293 -8.45 2.30 -1.74
C ALA A 293 -9.28 3.59 -1.85
N ALA A 294 -8.96 4.61 -1.07
CA ALA A 294 -9.61 5.93 -1.14
C ALA A 294 -9.42 6.59 -2.52
N ALA A 295 -8.22 6.52 -3.10
CA ALA A 295 -7.95 7.06 -4.43
C ALA A 295 -8.64 6.25 -5.54
N ALA A 296 -8.65 4.92 -5.42
CA ALA A 296 -9.34 4.02 -6.35
C ALA A 296 -10.86 4.20 -6.33
N ALA A 297 -11.43 4.68 -5.21
CA ALA A 297 -12.84 5.06 -5.13
C ALA A 297 -13.21 6.29 -5.98
N ILE A 298 -12.21 7.02 -6.50
CA ILE A 298 -12.40 8.22 -7.31
C ILE A 298 -12.23 7.87 -8.80
N ASN A 299 -10.99 7.66 -9.27
CA ASN A 299 -10.66 7.19 -10.63
C ASN A 299 -9.14 6.92 -10.78
N GLU A 300 -8.71 6.49 -11.97
CA GLU A 300 -7.29 6.26 -12.30
C GLU A 300 -6.41 7.51 -12.17
N GLN A 301 -6.94 8.71 -12.44
CA GLN A 301 -6.16 9.94 -12.28
C GLN A 301 -5.81 10.19 -10.80
N ALA A 302 -6.75 9.91 -9.89
CA ALA A 302 -6.52 9.98 -8.46
C ALA A 302 -5.50 8.92 -8.00
N ILE A 303 -5.56 7.69 -8.55
CA ILE A 303 -4.56 6.65 -8.27
C ILE A 303 -3.15 7.11 -8.67
N LYS A 304 -2.99 7.70 -9.87
CA LYS A 304 -1.68 8.19 -10.35
C LYS A 304 -1.12 9.31 -9.47
N THR A 305 -1.92 10.32 -9.18
CA THR A 305 -1.50 11.46 -8.34
C THR A 305 -1.24 11.05 -6.89
N PHE A 306 -2.06 10.16 -6.34
CA PHE A 306 -1.80 9.50 -5.06
C PHE A 306 -0.45 8.80 -5.05
N THR A 307 -0.14 8.03 -6.10
CA THR A 307 1.09 7.27 -6.22
C THR A 307 2.31 8.15 -6.29
N LEU A 308 2.25 9.21 -7.10
CA LEU A 308 3.32 10.21 -7.16
C LEU A 308 3.56 10.83 -5.79
N MET A 309 2.50 11.16 -5.07
CA MET A 309 2.61 11.80 -3.77
C MET A 309 3.11 10.87 -2.66
N LYS A 310 2.54 9.66 -2.58
CA LYS A 310 2.80 8.70 -1.52
C LYS A 310 4.06 7.87 -1.80
N VAL A 311 4.08 7.15 -2.91
CA VAL A 311 5.17 6.21 -3.23
C VAL A 311 6.44 6.97 -3.62
N VAL A 312 6.36 7.88 -4.59
CA VAL A 312 7.53 8.64 -5.04
C VAL A 312 7.87 9.75 -4.04
N GLY A 313 6.87 10.47 -3.53
CA GLY A 313 7.08 11.61 -2.65
C GLY A 313 7.41 11.27 -1.20
N ARG A 314 6.87 10.19 -0.61
CA ARG A 314 7.09 9.85 0.81
C ARG A 314 7.87 8.55 1.02
N ASP A 315 7.49 7.46 0.37
CA ASP A 315 8.06 6.13 0.67
C ASP A 315 9.55 6.06 0.33
N MET A 316 9.97 6.75 -0.74
CA MET A 316 11.38 6.87 -1.11
C MET A 316 12.27 7.44 0.01
N PHE A 317 11.72 8.27 0.91
CA PHE A 317 12.48 8.88 1.98
C PHE A 317 12.71 8.00 3.21
N ILE A 318 12.09 6.81 3.29
CA ILE A 318 12.19 6.00 4.52
C ILE A 318 13.65 5.71 4.90
N GLY A 319 14.52 5.46 3.91
CA GLY A 319 15.94 5.21 4.13
C GLY A 319 16.67 6.43 4.69
N ILE A 320 16.41 7.61 4.10
CA ILE A 320 16.99 8.89 4.55
C ILE A 320 16.51 9.23 5.96
N TRP A 321 15.21 9.10 6.24
CA TRP A 321 14.68 9.33 7.59
C TRP A 321 15.24 8.35 8.60
N CYS A 322 15.39 7.08 8.25
CA CYS A 322 16.02 6.10 9.14
C CYS A 322 17.45 6.52 9.50
N PHE A 323 18.23 6.99 8.53
CA PHE A 323 19.58 7.49 8.77
C PHE A 323 19.59 8.74 9.66
N ILE A 324 18.77 9.74 9.35
CA ILE A 324 18.64 10.96 10.16
C ILE A 324 18.26 10.60 11.60
N MET A 325 17.25 9.75 11.79
CA MET A 325 16.78 9.37 13.11
C MET A 325 17.77 8.48 13.87
N ALA A 326 18.48 7.57 13.18
CA ALA A 326 19.57 6.80 13.78
C ALA A 326 20.69 7.74 14.24
N PHE A 327 21.11 8.69 13.40
CA PHE A 327 22.13 9.68 13.74
C PHE A 327 21.71 10.54 14.93
N ILE A 328 20.49 11.07 14.94
CA ILE A 328 19.95 11.84 16.08
C ILE A 328 19.90 10.98 17.34
N SER A 329 19.45 9.73 17.25
CA SER A 329 19.36 8.83 18.39
C SER A 329 20.75 8.59 19.03
N VAL A 330 21.76 8.31 18.20
CA VAL A 330 23.14 8.06 18.64
C VAL A 330 23.80 9.34 19.19
N THR A 331 23.58 10.49 18.57
CA THR A 331 24.29 11.73 18.94
C THR A 331 23.61 12.52 20.05
N ARG A 332 22.28 12.47 20.17
CA ARG A 332 21.50 13.36 21.04
C ARG A 332 20.70 12.64 22.13
N TRP A 333 20.34 11.37 21.94
CA TRP A 333 19.44 10.66 22.88
C TRP A 333 20.13 9.58 23.70
N ASP A 334 21.17 8.95 23.16
CA ASP A 334 21.81 7.82 23.82
C ASP A 334 23.28 8.09 24.16
N LYS A 335 23.59 8.07 25.46
CA LYS A 335 24.94 7.85 26.00
C LYS A 335 25.16 6.37 26.39
N ARG A 336 24.17 5.47 26.22
CA ARG A 336 24.24 4.09 26.74
C ARG A 336 24.99 3.09 25.87
N TYR A 337 25.36 3.44 24.63
CA TYR A 337 26.18 2.58 23.77
C TYR A 337 27.22 3.41 23.03
N ALA A 338 28.35 3.67 23.69
CA ALA A 338 29.54 4.15 23.02
C ALA A 338 29.96 3.12 21.94
N GLY A 339 30.04 3.55 20.67
CA GLY A 339 30.64 2.76 19.59
C GLY A 339 29.74 2.37 18.41
N THR A 340 28.41 2.55 18.47
CA THR A 340 27.55 2.31 17.30
C THR A 340 27.52 3.54 16.39
N LYS A 341 28.25 3.49 15.27
CA LYS A 341 28.17 4.50 14.21
C LYS A 341 26.99 4.17 13.28
N PRO A 342 26.18 5.15 12.84
CA PRO A 342 25.19 4.93 11.79
C PRO A 342 25.91 4.47 10.51
N ASP A 343 25.52 3.32 9.96
CA ASP A 343 26.08 2.81 8.71
C ASP A 343 25.27 3.33 7.52
N ALA A 344 25.92 3.77 6.45
CA ALA A 344 25.24 4.09 5.19
C ALA A 344 24.51 2.85 4.62
N LEU A 345 25.01 1.65 4.93
CA LEU A 345 24.39 0.38 4.52
C LEU A 345 23.01 0.17 5.16
N ASP A 346 22.73 0.80 6.31
CA ASP A 346 21.39 0.78 6.92
C ASP A 346 20.35 1.47 6.02
N ILE A 347 20.75 2.49 5.24
CA ILE A 347 19.85 3.16 4.29
C ILE A 347 19.38 2.15 3.25
N TRP A 348 20.32 1.39 2.67
CA TRP A 348 20.00 0.38 1.67
C TRP A 348 19.15 -0.73 2.27
N ILE A 349 19.50 -1.26 3.44
CA ILE A 349 18.74 -2.35 4.08
C ILE A 349 17.28 -1.93 4.32
N ARG A 350 17.05 -0.67 4.74
CA ARG A 350 15.72 -0.17 5.13
C ARG A 350 14.91 0.44 3.99
N PHE A 351 15.55 0.76 2.86
CA PHE A 351 14.86 1.27 1.67
C PHE A 351 13.80 0.25 1.20
N PRO A 352 12.60 0.67 0.77
CA PRO A 352 11.55 -0.25 0.37
C PRO A 352 11.86 -0.79 -1.02
N LYS A 353 12.14 -2.09 -1.14
CA LYS A 353 12.69 -2.63 -2.40
C LYS A 353 11.64 -2.75 -3.50
N PHE A 354 10.37 -2.85 -3.14
CA PHE A 354 9.27 -2.81 -4.10
C PHE A 354 9.24 -1.49 -4.91
N VAL A 355 9.75 -0.38 -4.36
CA VAL A 355 9.88 0.91 -5.10
C VAL A 355 10.85 0.76 -6.28
N ILE A 356 11.92 -0.02 -6.11
CA ILE A 356 12.83 -0.35 -7.22
C ILE A 356 12.06 -1.12 -8.31
N GLY A 357 11.26 -2.11 -7.92
CA GLY A 357 10.38 -2.84 -8.84
C GLY A 357 9.43 -1.92 -9.60
N PHE A 358 8.81 -0.96 -8.91
CA PHE A 358 7.95 0.07 -9.53
C PHE A 358 8.70 0.88 -10.61
N PHE A 359 9.90 1.39 -10.30
CA PHE A 359 10.70 2.15 -11.27
C PHE A 359 11.16 1.28 -12.44
N VAL A 360 11.62 0.05 -12.18
CA VAL A 360 12.06 -0.87 -13.23
C VAL A 360 10.89 -1.22 -14.16
N ALA A 361 9.70 -1.49 -13.63
CA ALA A 361 8.50 -1.72 -14.44
C ALA A 361 8.14 -0.49 -15.30
N SER A 362 8.20 0.71 -14.71
CA SER A 362 7.96 1.97 -15.42
C SER A 362 8.98 2.22 -16.53
N ILE A 363 10.26 1.96 -16.27
CA ILE A 363 11.35 2.06 -17.24
C ILE A 363 11.11 1.10 -18.40
N ILE A 364 10.84 -0.19 -18.12
CA ILE A 364 10.60 -1.22 -19.14
C ILE A 364 9.47 -0.79 -20.08
N ILE A 365 8.31 -0.41 -19.54
CA ILE A 365 7.17 0.00 -20.36
C ILE A 365 7.43 1.31 -21.10
N THR A 366 8.12 2.28 -20.48
CA THR A 366 8.43 3.54 -21.15
C THR A 366 9.37 3.32 -22.35
N PHE A 367 10.38 2.46 -22.21
CA PHE A 367 11.25 2.09 -23.34
C PHE A 367 10.48 1.34 -24.42
N LEU A 368 9.57 0.43 -24.04
CA LEU A 368 8.73 -0.29 -25.00
C LEU A 368 7.78 0.66 -25.75
N ALA A 369 7.23 1.66 -25.06
CA ALA A 369 6.37 2.70 -25.62
C ALA A 369 7.10 3.72 -26.51
N ALA A 370 8.42 3.89 -26.32
CA ALA A 370 9.25 4.80 -27.12
C ALA A 370 9.56 4.25 -28.54
N SER A 371 9.09 3.04 -28.86
CA SER A 371 9.26 2.45 -30.20
C SER A 371 8.41 3.19 -31.26
N PRO A 372 8.95 3.56 -32.45
CA PRO A 372 8.36 4.54 -33.36
C PRO A 372 7.03 4.18 -34.05
N ASN A 373 6.47 3.00 -33.83
CA ASN A 373 5.26 2.54 -34.53
C ASN A 373 3.98 2.85 -33.73
N VAL A 374 3.07 3.67 -34.27
CA VAL A 374 1.78 4.08 -33.65
C VAL A 374 0.81 2.91 -33.44
N VAL A 375 0.93 1.83 -34.23
CA VAL A 375 0.17 0.57 -34.02
C VAL A 375 0.56 -0.09 -32.69
N THR A 376 1.79 0.15 -32.23
CA THR A 376 2.34 -0.41 -30.99
C THR A 376 1.75 0.24 -29.75
N SER A 377 1.34 1.52 -29.76
CA SER A 377 0.84 2.20 -28.55
C SER A 377 -0.54 1.71 -28.12
N LYS A 378 -1.50 1.59 -29.05
CA LYS A 378 -2.83 1.04 -28.73
C LYS A 378 -2.79 -0.47 -28.44
N ALA A 379 -1.88 -1.20 -29.09
CA ALA A 379 -1.63 -2.61 -28.80
C ALA A 379 -0.95 -2.82 -27.44
N LEU A 380 -0.01 -1.95 -27.07
CA LEU A 380 0.67 -1.93 -25.77
C LEU A 380 -0.33 -1.67 -24.64
N ASP A 381 -1.19 -0.67 -24.80
CA ASP A 381 -2.24 -0.37 -23.83
C ASP A 381 -3.18 -1.56 -23.64
N ASN A 382 -3.71 -2.12 -24.73
CA ASN A 382 -4.72 -3.17 -24.66
C ASN A 382 -4.19 -4.54 -24.24
N ASN A 383 -2.96 -4.90 -24.63
CA ASN A 383 -2.44 -6.25 -24.47
C ASN A 383 -1.44 -6.39 -23.33
N ILE A 384 -0.83 -5.29 -22.87
CA ILE A 384 0.18 -5.31 -21.80
C ILE A 384 -0.33 -4.49 -20.61
N ILE A 385 -0.58 -3.19 -20.79
CA ILE A 385 -0.87 -2.28 -19.66
C ILE A 385 -2.23 -2.60 -19.02
N ASN A 386 -3.31 -2.75 -19.80
CA ASN A 386 -4.64 -3.04 -19.29
C ASN A 386 -4.70 -4.37 -18.50
N PRO A 387 -4.12 -5.49 -19.00
CA PRO A 387 -4.02 -6.70 -18.20
C PRO A 387 -3.27 -6.53 -16.89
N ILE A 388 -2.16 -5.78 -16.89
CA ILE A 388 -1.39 -5.51 -15.67
C ILE A 388 -2.23 -4.66 -14.69
N ILE A 389 -2.97 -3.67 -15.19
CA ILE A 389 -3.90 -2.86 -14.39
C ILE A 389 -4.96 -3.73 -13.71
N GLU A 390 -5.53 -4.70 -14.42
CA GLU A 390 -6.54 -5.57 -13.82
C GLU A 390 -5.93 -6.55 -12.81
N LEU A 391 -4.74 -7.12 -13.09
CA LEU A 391 -4.01 -7.92 -12.10
C LEU A 391 -3.66 -7.12 -10.84
N ARG A 392 -3.28 -5.85 -11.02
CA ARG A 392 -3.09 -4.88 -9.93
C ARG A 392 -4.38 -4.70 -9.13
N ASN A 393 -5.52 -4.52 -9.80
CA ASN A 393 -6.82 -4.37 -9.12
C ASN A 393 -7.15 -5.61 -8.27
N TRP A 394 -6.89 -6.82 -8.77
CA TRP A 394 -7.03 -8.05 -7.97
C TRP A 394 -6.10 -8.08 -6.76
N ALA A 395 -4.82 -7.72 -6.93
CA ALA A 395 -3.87 -7.60 -5.82
C ALA A 395 -4.37 -6.61 -4.76
N PHE A 396 -4.96 -5.49 -5.17
CA PHE A 396 -5.57 -4.52 -4.25
C PHE A 396 -6.81 -5.08 -3.55
N ILE A 397 -7.67 -5.84 -4.23
CA ILE A 397 -8.82 -6.50 -3.57
C ILE A 397 -8.34 -7.49 -2.50
N PHE A 398 -7.32 -8.31 -2.78
CA PHE A 398 -6.72 -9.20 -1.78
C PHE A 398 -6.15 -8.42 -0.60
N THR A 399 -5.51 -7.28 -0.88
CA THR A 399 -4.98 -6.37 0.15
C THR A 399 -6.10 -5.89 1.07
N PHE A 400 -7.18 -5.32 0.53
CA PHE A 400 -8.22 -4.69 1.33
C PHE A 400 -9.08 -5.69 2.09
N LEU A 401 -9.34 -6.86 1.51
CA LEU A 401 -9.93 -7.97 2.27
C LEU A 401 -9.01 -8.41 3.41
N SER A 402 -7.71 -8.53 3.16
CA SER A 402 -6.74 -8.90 4.20
C SER A 402 -6.70 -7.89 5.34
N ILE A 403 -6.73 -6.58 5.04
CA ILE A 403 -6.82 -5.53 6.07
C ILE A 403 -8.10 -5.68 6.87
N GLY A 404 -9.25 -5.77 6.21
CA GLY A 404 -10.52 -5.85 6.91
C GLY A 404 -10.58 -7.08 7.81
N LEU A 405 -10.15 -8.23 7.29
CA LEU A 405 -10.13 -9.50 8.02
C LEU A 405 -9.14 -9.53 9.20
N THR A 406 -8.09 -8.69 9.18
CA THR A 406 -7.10 -8.62 10.27
C THR A 406 -7.36 -7.48 11.26
N SER A 407 -8.23 -6.53 10.94
CA SER A 407 -8.42 -5.30 11.73
C SER A 407 -9.53 -5.45 12.77
N ARG A 408 -9.15 -5.46 14.06
CA ARG A 408 -10.08 -5.56 15.19
C ARG A 408 -10.19 -4.24 15.94
N ILE A 409 -11.36 -3.63 15.89
CA ILE A 409 -11.59 -2.29 16.47
C ILE A 409 -11.31 -2.28 17.98
N LYS A 410 -11.68 -3.36 18.68
CA LYS A 410 -11.44 -3.50 20.13
C LYS A 410 -9.94 -3.49 20.49
N GLU A 411 -9.09 -4.06 19.63
CA GLU A 411 -7.64 -4.11 19.85
C GLU A 411 -6.99 -2.75 19.53
N LEU A 412 -7.54 -2.02 18.56
CA LEU A 412 -7.12 -0.65 18.22
C LEU A 412 -7.53 0.38 19.29
N ALA A 413 -8.66 0.16 19.98
CA ALA A 413 -9.14 1.02 21.06
C ALA A 413 -8.37 0.87 22.37
N ALA A 414 -7.52 -0.16 22.51
CA ALA A 414 -6.71 -0.39 23.71
C ALA A 414 -5.45 0.49 23.79
N VAL A 415 -5.28 1.44 22.86
CA VAL A 415 -4.12 2.32 22.84
C VAL A 415 -4.27 3.41 23.90
N GLY A 416 -3.20 3.68 24.67
CA GLY A 416 -3.20 4.73 25.68
C GLY A 416 -3.51 6.12 25.10
N TRP A 417 -4.19 6.97 25.90
CA TRP A 417 -4.63 8.30 25.47
C TRP A 417 -3.48 9.23 25.02
N LYS A 418 -2.33 9.20 25.71
CA LYS A 418 -1.17 10.06 25.39
C LYS A 418 -0.65 9.88 23.95
N PRO A 419 -0.29 8.66 23.49
CA PRO A 419 0.14 8.48 22.10
C PRO A 419 -1.00 8.72 21.10
N PHE A 420 -2.26 8.42 21.46
CA PHE A 420 -3.41 8.75 20.61
C PHE A 420 -3.51 10.26 20.36
N ALA A 421 -3.48 11.07 21.41
CA ALA A 421 -3.55 12.53 21.32
C ALA A 421 -2.36 13.12 20.55
N ALA A 422 -1.14 12.61 20.77
CA ALA A 422 0.04 13.04 20.02
C ALA A 422 -0.07 12.76 18.53
N PHE A 423 -0.57 11.58 18.14
CA PHE A 423 -0.81 11.24 16.74
C PHE A 423 -1.91 12.12 16.14
N THR A 424 -2.99 12.35 16.90
CA THR A 424 -4.12 13.20 16.50
C THR A 424 -3.70 14.63 16.23
N ALA A 425 -2.77 15.19 17.02
CA ALA A 425 -2.21 16.52 16.73
C ALA A 425 -1.53 16.56 15.35
N GLY A 426 -0.82 15.49 14.99
CA GLY A 426 -0.29 15.31 13.64
C GLY A 426 -1.37 15.27 12.58
N VAL A 427 -2.46 14.51 12.80
CA VAL A 427 -3.61 14.43 11.89
C VAL A 427 -4.21 15.81 11.63
N LEU A 428 -4.41 16.60 12.69
CA LEU A 428 -4.98 17.95 12.62
C LEU A 428 -4.09 18.95 11.86
N VAL A 429 -2.78 18.70 11.76
CA VAL A 429 -1.87 19.49 10.92
C VAL A 429 -1.79 18.92 9.51
N ASN A 430 -1.67 17.59 9.38
CA ASN A 430 -1.45 16.88 8.14
C ASN A 430 -2.60 17.09 7.15
N ILE A 431 -3.85 16.99 7.60
CA ILE A 431 -5.01 17.08 6.72
C ILE A 431 -5.19 18.49 6.14
N PRO A 432 -5.23 19.58 6.96
CA PRO A 432 -5.40 20.92 6.42
C PRO A 432 -4.20 21.38 5.60
N LEU A 433 -2.97 21.03 6.01
CA LEU A 433 -1.78 21.36 5.25
C LEU A 433 -1.74 20.60 3.91
N GLY A 434 -2.13 19.32 3.92
CA GLY A 434 -2.29 18.51 2.72
C GLY A 434 -3.34 19.09 1.78
N TYR A 435 -4.46 19.58 2.31
CA TYR A 435 -5.51 20.24 1.52
C TYR A 435 -5.00 21.53 0.90
N LEU A 436 -4.39 22.40 1.72
CA LEU A 436 -3.84 23.68 1.28
C LEU A 436 -2.83 23.47 0.14
N LEU A 437 -1.88 22.55 0.31
CA LEU A 437 -0.85 22.33 -0.71
C LEU A 437 -1.39 21.61 -1.95
N SER A 438 -2.17 20.53 -1.78
CA SER A 438 -2.61 19.70 -2.92
C SER A 438 -3.76 20.31 -3.71
N VAL A 439 -4.66 21.03 -3.03
CA VAL A 439 -5.93 21.50 -3.62
C VAL A 439 -5.89 22.99 -3.89
N VAL A 440 -5.41 23.80 -2.94
CA VAL A 440 -5.43 25.26 -3.08
C VAL A 440 -4.22 25.77 -3.87
N ILE A 441 -3.01 25.38 -3.47
CA ILE A 441 -1.76 25.92 -4.04
C ILE A 441 -1.38 25.17 -5.33
N MET A 442 -1.35 23.84 -5.30
CA MET A 442 -0.93 23.00 -6.44
C MET A 442 -2.13 22.39 -7.19
N GLY A 443 -3.37 22.79 -6.90
CA GLY A 443 -4.56 22.19 -7.49
C GLY A 443 -4.56 22.23 -9.02
N SER A 444 -4.23 23.39 -9.60
CA SER A 444 -4.12 23.56 -11.05
C SER A 444 -3.08 22.61 -11.67
N TYR A 445 -1.95 22.42 -11.01
CA TYR A 445 -0.90 21.49 -11.43
C TYR A 445 -1.39 20.04 -11.41
N TRP A 446 -2.00 19.59 -10.31
CA TRP A 446 -2.46 18.21 -10.16
C TRP A 446 -3.58 17.84 -11.12
N ILE A 447 -4.39 18.82 -11.57
CA ILE A 447 -5.39 18.61 -12.63
C ILE A 447 -4.73 18.21 -13.96
N THR A 448 -3.52 18.70 -14.25
CA THR A 448 -2.82 18.42 -15.52
C THR A 448 -2.17 17.03 -15.57
N VAL A 449 -1.99 16.39 -14.41
CA VAL A 449 -1.41 15.04 -14.31
C VAL A 449 -2.49 14.01 -14.65
N LYS A 450 -2.39 13.39 -15.84
CA LYS A 450 -3.41 12.46 -16.38
C LYS A 450 -2.99 11.00 -16.40
#